data_AF-A0A4V1XRH4-F1
#
_entry.id   AF-A0A4V1XRH4-F1
#
_cell.length_a   1.000
_cell.length_b   1.000
_cell.length_c   1.000
_cell.angle_alpha   90.00
_cell.angle_beta   90.00
_cell.angle_gamma   90.00
#
_symmetry.space_group_name_H-M   'P 1'
#
loop_
_entity.id
_entity.type
_entity.pdbx_description
1 polymer ?
#
loop_
_entity_poly.entity_id
_entity_poly.type
_entity_poly.pdbx_seq_one_letter_code
_entity_poly.pdbx_strand_id
1 'polypeptide(L)'
;MGDFHKYYSGATKAPVLTLVIGGNHEASNYFFELYHGGWLAPNIYYLGAAGVVRYGPCRIAGLSGIYNASAYHKPHNERLPYDRGQVRTIYHVREYDVQKLLQITQPVDIALSHDWPTWVELFGDHERLFAQNPHFLESAKVGNLGSKPAAEVLNHLRPSYWFSGHMHTRFSATVEHRGSKMEDSVTKLPLPDNLKAVLPIFGGQRGSSQATGSQTAEKGENQQTQFLALSKVGHDVASYMELSELEIPSRAEESMYSRKMDDGKFALCYDEEWLAITRAYNDALRIPDPDTLVVPPVKGRQKSPASNIPKHMRWVKENIVSKDLLRVPDHFVTLAPVHNPELGLRHEQPLEYSSDQTANFAEFLEMPNRFYLD
;
A
#
# COMPACT_ATOMS: atom_id res chain seq x y z
N MET A 1 6.70 -20.90 -1.27
CA MET A 1 5.37 -20.47 -0.77
C MET A 1 4.83 -21.60 0.10
N GLY A 2 4.30 -21.31 1.28
CA GLY A 2 3.72 -22.35 2.17
C GLY A 2 4.31 -22.44 3.58
N ASP A 3 5.40 -21.75 3.91
CA ASP A 3 6.02 -21.83 5.24
C ASP A 3 5.36 -20.95 6.31
N PHE A 4 4.45 -20.06 5.92
CA PHE A 4 3.86 -19.06 6.83
C PHE A 4 3.17 -19.69 8.05
N HIS A 5 2.57 -20.89 7.90
CA HIS A 5 1.94 -21.62 9.01
C HIS A 5 2.89 -21.90 10.20
N LYS A 6 4.20 -22.01 9.96
CA LYS A 6 5.22 -22.17 11.03
C LYS A 6 5.39 -20.90 11.85
N TYR A 7 5.27 -19.74 11.22
CA TYR A 7 5.32 -18.44 11.90
C TYR A 7 4.02 -18.17 12.65
N TYR A 8 2.89 -18.44 11.99
CA TYR A 8 1.56 -18.29 12.56
C TYR A 8 1.36 -19.13 13.83
N SER A 9 1.86 -20.37 13.84
CA SER A 9 1.80 -21.27 15.01
C SER A 9 2.80 -20.95 16.12
N GLY A 10 3.76 -20.05 15.88
CA GLY A 10 4.87 -19.78 16.80
C GLY A 10 6.00 -20.83 16.78
N ALA A 11 5.93 -21.85 15.92
CA ALA A 11 7.01 -22.81 15.73
C ALA A 11 8.29 -22.17 15.16
N THR A 12 8.17 -21.01 14.51
CA THR A 12 9.29 -20.18 14.06
C THR A 12 8.96 -18.71 14.30
N LYS A 13 9.97 -17.89 14.59
CA LYS A 13 9.83 -16.44 14.77
C LYS A 13 10.69 -15.71 13.73
N ALA A 14 10.15 -14.65 13.12
CA ALA A 14 10.95 -13.82 12.22
C ALA A 14 12.07 -13.13 13.01
N PRO A 15 13.34 -13.19 12.54
CA PRO A 15 14.49 -12.69 13.30
C PRO A 15 14.55 -11.16 13.35
N VAL A 16 13.87 -10.49 12.42
CA VAL A 16 13.78 -9.03 12.30
C VAL A 16 12.32 -8.62 12.12
N LEU A 17 12.00 -7.39 12.52
CA LEU A 17 10.71 -6.79 12.20
C LEU A 17 10.53 -6.81 10.68
N THR A 18 9.45 -7.45 10.23
CA THR A 18 9.15 -7.64 8.82
C THR A 18 7.83 -6.94 8.52
N LEU A 19 7.89 -5.84 7.76
CA LEU A 19 6.69 -5.15 7.27
C LEU A 19 6.22 -5.80 5.96
N VAL A 20 4.92 -6.04 5.84
CA VAL A 20 4.31 -6.76 4.72
C VAL A 20 3.21 -5.91 4.09
N ILE A 21 3.16 -5.92 2.75
CA ILE A 21 1.98 -5.53 1.96
C ILE A 21 1.47 -6.76 1.20
N GLY A 22 0.19 -6.78 0.83
CA GLY A 22 -0.39 -7.89 0.09
C GLY A 22 -0.12 -7.81 -1.40
N GLY A 23 0.09 -8.96 -2.04
CA GLY A 23 0.10 -9.10 -3.49
C GLY A 23 -1.16 -9.80 -4.03
N ASN A 24 -1.01 -10.50 -5.16
CA ASN A 24 -2.08 -11.28 -5.80
C ASN A 24 -2.07 -12.78 -5.45
N HIS A 25 -1.18 -13.19 -4.54
CA HIS A 25 -1.01 -14.56 -4.08
C HIS A 25 -1.01 -14.58 -2.55
N GLU A 26 -2.15 -14.29 -1.94
CA GLU A 26 -2.26 -14.17 -0.49
C GLU A 26 -3.37 -15.07 0.07
N ALA A 27 -3.32 -15.31 1.38
CA ALA A 27 -4.51 -15.71 2.13
C ALA A 27 -5.42 -14.47 2.28
N SER A 28 -6.13 -14.12 1.21
CA SER A 28 -6.82 -12.83 1.10
C SER A 28 -7.90 -12.62 2.17
N ASN A 29 -8.51 -13.69 2.67
CA ASN A 29 -9.42 -13.60 3.82
C ASN A 29 -8.69 -13.07 5.07
N TYR A 30 -7.53 -13.64 5.41
CA TYR A 30 -6.78 -13.24 6.60
C TYR A 30 -6.24 -11.80 6.49
N PHE A 31 -5.81 -11.40 5.29
CA PHE A 31 -5.42 -10.01 5.03
C PHE A 31 -6.62 -9.05 5.17
N PHE A 32 -7.81 -9.48 4.75
CA PHE A 32 -9.03 -8.68 4.88
C PHE A 32 -9.51 -8.56 6.34
N GLU A 33 -9.35 -9.60 7.16
CA GLU A 33 -9.56 -9.57 8.62
C GLU A 33 -8.64 -8.56 9.33
N LEU A 34 -7.51 -8.20 8.71
CA LEU A 34 -6.53 -7.21 9.16
C LEU A 34 -6.47 -6.00 8.22
N TYR A 35 -7.62 -5.58 7.69
CA TYR A 35 -7.73 -4.51 6.69
C TYR A 35 -7.01 -3.21 7.07
N HIS A 36 -7.05 -2.82 8.35
CA HIS A 36 -6.39 -1.63 8.89
C HIS A 36 -4.90 -1.83 9.25
N GLY A 37 -4.36 -3.02 9.00
CA GLY A 37 -3.04 -3.46 9.42
C GLY A 37 -3.06 -4.20 10.77
N GLY A 38 -2.01 -4.98 11.01
CA GLY A 38 -1.88 -5.78 12.23
C GLY A 38 -0.79 -6.85 12.13
N TRP A 39 -0.50 -7.50 13.25
CA TRP A 39 0.46 -8.58 13.31
C TRP A 39 -0.10 -9.84 12.65
N LEU A 40 0.55 -10.29 11.57
CA LEU A 40 0.27 -11.56 10.93
C LEU A 40 0.81 -12.74 11.75
N ALA A 41 1.93 -12.53 12.42
CA ALA A 41 2.65 -13.42 13.31
C ALA A 41 3.65 -12.58 14.14
N PRO A 42 4.32 -13.14 15.17
CA PRO A 42 5.32 -12.39 15.93
C PRO A 42 6.43 -11.84 15.02
N ASN A 43 6.73 -10.54 15.12
CA ASN A 43 7.65 -9.78 14.27
C ASN A 43 7.24 -9.62 12.78
N ILE A 44 6.03 -10.01 12.37
CA ILE A 44 5.55 -9.84 10.99
C ILE A 44 4.30 -8.96 11.02
N TYR A 45 4.40 -7.72 10.54
CA TYR A 45 3.32 -6.74 10.57
C TYR A 45 2.82 -6.42 9.16
N TYR A 46 1.52 -6.61 8.94
CA TYR A 46 0.84 -6.22 7.72
C TYR A 46 0.42 -4.75 7.79
N LEU A 47 0.72 -3.96 6.74
CA LEU A 47 0.35 -2.55 6.68
C LEU A 47 -1.14 -2.29 6.40
N GLY A 48 -1.93 -3.32 6.08
CA GLY A 48 -3.33 -3.16 5.69
C GLY A 48 -3.50 -3.02 4.17
N ALA A 49 -4.75 -2.85 3.73
CA ALA A 49 -5.07 -2.62 2.32
C ALA A 49 -4.34 -1.38 1.77
N ALA A 50 -4.21 -0.36 2.61
CA ALA A 50 -3.22 0.69 2.54
C ALA A 50 -2.86 1.11 3.97
N GLY A 51 -1.66 1.64 4.18
CA GLY A 51 -1.20 2.01 5.53
C GLY A 51 0.00 2.93 5.53
N VAL A 52 0.17 3.70 6.61
CA VAL A 52 1.42 4.41 6.93
C VAL A 52 1.79 4.15 8.38
N VAL A 53 3.05 3.80 8.62
CA VAL A 53 3.63 3.53 9.93
C VAL A 53 4.96 4.26 10.10
N ARG A 54 5.44 4.30 11.34
CA ARG A 54 6.70 4.92 11.74
C ARG A 54 7.61 3.87 12.39
N TYR A 55 8.89 3.87 12.04
CA TYR A 55 9.93 3.11 12.72
C TYR A 55 11.14 4.02 12.95
N GLY A 56 11.23 4.60 14.16
CA GLY A 56 12.19 5.68 14.40
C GLY A 56 11.87 6.90 13.53
N PRO A 57 12.87 7.57 12.93
CA PRO A 57 12.64 8.68 12.01
C PRO A 57 12.05 8.23 10.66
N CYS A 58 12.03 6.93 10.36
CA CYS A 58 11.57 6.44 9.07
C CYS A 58 10.05 6.35 9.00
N ARG A 59 9.46 7.03 8.01
CA ARG A 59 8.04 6.93 7.68
C ARG A 59 7.82 6.08 6.44
N ILE A 60 6.97 5.05 6.59
CA ILE A 60 6.81 3.99 5.61
C ILE A 60 5.34 3.88 5.21
N ALA A 61 5.06 4.07 3.93
CA ALA A 61 3.74 3.90 3.33
C ALA A 61 3.64 2.58 2.55
N GLY A 62 2.45 1.99 2.50
CA GLY A 62 2.18 0.77 1.75
C GLY A 62 0.84 0.81 1.04
N LEU A 63 0.80 0.28 -0.18
CA LEU A 63 -0.39 0.02 -0.97
C LEU A 63 -0.42 -1.47 -1.37
N SER A 64 -1.37 -2.21 -0.80
CA SER A 64 -1.53 -3.64 -1.09
C SER A 64 -2.33 -3.88 -2.37
N GLY A 65 -2.05 -5.00 -3.04
CA GLY A 65 -2.82 -5.52 -4.15
C GLY A 65 -2.30 -5.15 -5.53
N ILE A 66 -3.06 -5.56 -6.56
CA ILE A 66 -2.79 -5.26 -7.96
C ILE A 66 -3.88 -4.38 -8.57
N TYR A 67 -3.53 -3.57 -9.55
CA TYR A 67 -4.49 -2.68 -10.20
C TYR A 67 -5.34 -3.42 -11.24
N ASN A 68 -6.65 -3.20 -11.18
CA ASN A 68 -7.57 -3.60 -12.23
C ASN A 68 -8.62 -2.51 -12.45
N ALA A 69 -8.66 -1.94 -13.66
CA ALA A 69 -9.56 -0.83 -13.99
C ALA A 69 -11.04 -1.14 -13.75
N SER A 70 -11.47 -2.40 -13.96
CA SER A 70 -12.87 -2.80 -13.79
C SER A 70 -13.31 -2.94 -12.33
N ALA A 71 -12.36 -3.02 -11.40
CA ALA A 71 -12.59 -3.13 -9.96
C ALA A 71 -12.30 -1.82 -9.21
N TYR A 72 -11.44 -0.95 -9.75
CA TYR A 72 -10.87 0.19 -9.03
C TYR A 72 -11.91 1.13 -8.39
N HIS A 73 -12.95 1.52 -9.14
CA HIS A 73 -14.01 2.43 -8.65
C HIS A 73 -15.14 1.72 -7.90
N LYS A 74 -15.06 0.40 -7.72
CA LYS A 74 -16.05 -0.35 -6.95
C LYS A 74 -15.74 -0.26 -5.46
N PRO A 75 -16.72 -0.52 -4.57
CA PRO A 75 -16.41 -0.84 -3.18
C PRO A 75 -15.62 -2.16 -3.07
N HIS A 76 -15.12 -2.46 -1.87
CA HIS A 76 -14.73 -3.82 -1.52
C HIS A 76 -16.04 -4.60 -1.30
N ASN A 77 -16.44 -5.43 -2.25
CA ASN A 77 -17.73 -6.12 -2.25
C ASN A 77 -17.59 -7.64 -2.20
N GLU A 78 -16.39 -8.09 -1.86
CA GLU A 78 -16.02 -9.48 -1.65
C GLU A 78 -16.36 -9.90 -0.21
N ARG A 79 -16.90 -11.11 -0.06
CA ARG A 79 -17.12 -11.73 1.24
C ARG A 79 -17.09 -13.25 1.12
N LEU A 80 -16.62 -13.93 2.15
CA LEU A 80 -16.58 -15.39 2.15
C LEU A 80 -18.01 -15.99 2.20
N PRO A 81 -18.23 -17.16 1.59
CA PRO A 81 -17.32 -17.84 0.67
C PRO A 81 -17.22 -17.11 -0.68
N TYR A 82 -16.01 -16.96 -1.21
CA TYR A 82 -15.76 -16.23 -2.45
C TYR A 82 -16.23 -17.03 -3.67
N ASP A 83 -16.91 -16.36 -4.60
CA ASP A 83 -17.07 -16.91 -5.94
C ASP A 83 -15.77 -16.84 -6.77
N ARG A 84 -15.79 -17.42 -7.98
CA ARG A 84 -14.61 -17.46 -8.88
C ARG A 84 -14.07 -16.08 -9.26
N GLY A 85 -14.94 -15.06 -9.29
CA GLY A 85 -14.59 -13.68 -9.53
C GLY A 85 -14.00 -13.01 -8.30
N GLN A 86 -14.64 -13.18 -7.14
CA GLN A 86 -14.24 -12.59 -5.86
C GLN A 86 -12.85 -13.06 -5.40
N VAL A 87 -12.49 -14.32 -5.66
CA VAL A 87 -11.11 -14.81 -5.42
C VAL A 87 -10.06 -13.96 -6.13
N ARG A 88 -10.40 -13.33 -7.26
CA ARG A 88 -9.51 -12.43 -8.00
C ARG A 88 -9.64 -10.98 -7.56
N THR A 89 -10.86 -10.52 -7.29
CA THR A 89 -11.10 -9.10 -7.02
C THR A 89 -10.77 -8.68 -5.58
N ILE A 90 -10.69 -9.62 -4.64
CA ILE A 90 -10.37 -9.35 -3.22
C ILE A 90 -9.01 -8.68 -3.03
N TYR A 91 -8.03 -8.98 -3.88
CA TYR A 91 -6.70 -8.38 -3.81
C TYR A 91 -6.51 -7.22 -4.80
N HIS A 92 -7.57 -6.79 -5.50
CA HIS A 92 -7.45 -5.63 -6.39
C HIS A 92 -7.43 -4.33 -5.57
N VAL A 93 -6.62 -3.36 -5.99
CA VAL A 93 -6.60 -2.01 -5.41
C VAL A 93 -7.96 -1.33 -5.58
N ARG A 94 -8.42 -0.56 -4.58
CA ARG A 94 -9.62 0.28 -4.64
C ARG A 94 -9.28 1.76 -4.55
N GLU A 95 -10.09 2.58 -5.22
CA GLU A 95 -9.98 4.04 -5.16
C GLU A 95 -10.07 4.56 -3.73
N TYR A 96 -10.92 3.95 -2.89
CA TYR A 96 -11.01 4.29 -1.47
C TYR A 96 -9.66 4.23 -0.75
N ASP A 97 -8.86 3.19 -0.99
CA ASP A 97 -7.55 3.00 -0.35
C ASP A 97 -6.52 4.03 -0.84
N VAL A 98 -6.53 4.29 -2.14
CA VAL A 98 -5.65 5.28 -2.79
C VAL A 98 -5.99 6.69 -2.33
N GLN A 99 -7.28 7.05 -2.26
CA GLN A 99 -7.72 8.37 -1.83
C GLN A 99 -7.23 8.71 -0.42
N LYS A 100 -7.17 7.74 0.50
CA LYS A 100 -6.57 7.94 1.84
C LYS A 100 -5.08 8.31 1.75
N LEU A 101 -4.29 7.58 0.96
CA LEU A 101 -2.86 7.87 0.77
C LEU A 101 -2.64 9.25 0.13
N LEU A 102 -3.52 9.67 -0.78
CA LEU A 102 -3.49 11.01 -1.39
C LEU A 102 -3.83 12.15 -0.42
N GLN A 103 -4.27 11.86 0.81
CA GLN A 103 -4.47 12.87 1.84
C GLN A 103 -3.22 13.11 2.70
N ILE A 104 -2.19 12.28 2.57
CA ILE A 104 -0.94 12.47 3.30
C ILE A 104 -0.27 13.75 2.78
N THR A 105 0.08 14.63 3.71
CA THR A 105 0.73 15.92 3.42
C THR A 105 2.14 15.97 3.95
N GLN A 106 2.45 15.22 5.00
CA GLN A 106 3.79 15.15 5.56
C GLN A 106 4.69 14.26 4.67
N PRO A 107 6.01 14.49 4.63
CA PRO A 107 6.92 13.68 3.82
C PRO A 107 6.87 12.18 4.19
N VAL A 108 7.11 11.32 3.21
CA VAL A 108 7.25 9.86 3.35
C VAL A 108 8.65 9.48 2.87
N ASP A 109 9.32 8.56 3.56
CA ASP A 109 10.68 8.18 3.20
C ASP A 109 10.71 6.94 2.30
N ILE A 110 9.87 5.95 2.65
CA ILE A 110 9.74 4.69 1.92
C ILE A 110 8.28 4.48 1.55
N ALA A 111 8.01 4.12 0.30
CA ALA A 111 6.72 3.61 -0.12
C ALA A 111 6.83 2.24 -0.79
N LEU A 112 5.81 1.40 -0.56
CA LEU A 112 5.74 0.04 -1.06
C LEU A 112 4.46 -0.14 -1.90
N SER A 113 4.56 -0.79 -3.06
CA SER A 113 3.42 -1.32 -3.80
C SER A 113 3.76 -2.65 -4.46
N HIS A 114 2.82 -3.60 -4.52
CA HIS A 114 3.10 -4.88 -5.18
C HIS A 114 3.32 -4.70 -6.68
N ASP A 115 2.35 -4.07 -7.36
CA ASP A 115 2.50 -3.64 -8.75
C ASP A 115 3.43 -2.43 -8.88
N TRP A 116 4.12 -2.35 -10.02
CA TRP A 116 4.92 -1.17 -10.36
C TRP A 116 4.02 0.03 -10.64
N PRO A 117 4.39 1.24 -10.21
CA PRO A 117 3.80 2.47 -10.74
C PRO A 117 3.89 2.51 -12.26
N THR A 118 2.77 2.73 -12.96
CA THR A 118 2.77 2.86 -14.42
C THR A 118 3.76 3.94 -14.87
N TRP A 119 4.49 3.66 -15.97
CA TRP A 119 5.55 4.49 -16.58
C TRP A 119 6.88 4.53 -15.84
N VAL A 120 7.02 3.92 -14.66
CA VAL A 120 8.30 3.87 -13.95
C VAL A 120 9.39 3.18 -14.79
N GLU A 121 9.00 2.25 -15.66
CA GLU A 121 9.89 1.57 -16.59
C GLU A 121 10.62 2.53 -17.54
N LEU A 122 10.05 3.70 -17.84
CA LEU A 122 10.62 4.68 -18.76
C LEU A 122 11.71 5.55 -18.13
N PHE A 123 11.85 5.52 -16.79
CA PHE A 123 12.86 6.28 -16.04
C PHE A 123 14.17 5.50 -15.82
N GLY A 124 14.24 4.26 -16.26
CA GLY A 124 15.44 3.42 -16.21
C GLY A 124 15.88 2.97 -17.60
N ASP A 125 16.63 1.86 -17.64
CA ASP A 125 17.07 1.20 -18.88
C ASP A 125 15.90 0.42 -19.51
N HIS A 126 14.95 1.15 -20.08
CA HIS A 126 13.76 0.62 -20.74
C HIS A 126 14.12 -0.20 -22.00
N GLU A 127 15.21 0.15 -22.69
CA GLU A 127 15.66 -0.59 -23.87
C GLU A 127 16.04 -2.02 -23.49
N ARG A 128 16.87 -2.19 -22.46
CA ARG A 128 17.21 -3.52 -21.94
C ARG A 128 16.00 -4.23 -21.37
N LEU A 129 15.14 -3.53 -20.62
CA LEU A 129 13.94 -4.13 -20.03
C LEU A 129 13.03 -4.72 -21.11
N PHE A 130 12.73 -3.97 -22.17
CA PHE A 130 11.85 -4.42 -23.24
C PHE A 130 12.51 -5.45 -24.16
N ALA A 131 13.84 -5.41 -24.33
CA ALA A 131 14.57 -6.46 -25.03
C ALA A 131 14.48 -7.80 -24.29
N GLN A 132 14.60 -7.79 -22.96
CA GLN A 132 14.52 -8.99 -22.12
C GLN A 132 13.07 -9.46 -21.89
N ASN A 133 12.12 -8.53 -21.84
CA ASN A 133 10.70 -8.78 -21.60
C ASN A 133 9.82 -8.12 -22.68
N PRO A 134 9.78 -8.64 -23.93
CA PRO A 134 9.04 -8.00 -25.02
C PRO A 134 7.54 -7.81 -24.74
N HIS A 135 6.94 -8.70 -23.93
CA HIS A 135 5.54 -8.60 -23.51
C HIS A 135 5.24 -7.38 -22.61
N PHE A 136 6.26 -6.80 -21.95
CA PHE A 136 6.09 -5.53 -21.23
C PHE A 136 5.89 -4.38 -22.19
N LEU A 137 6.63 -4.34 -23.30
CA LEU A 137 6.44 -3.33 -24.33
C LEU A 137 5.02 -3.44 -24.94
N GLU A 138 4.56 -4.65 -25.24
CA GLU A 138 3.19 -4.87 -25.73
C GLU A 138 2.13 -4.40 -24.72
N SER A 139 2.35 -4.65 -23.42
CA SER A 139 1.46 -4.16 -22.36
C SER A 139 1.51 -2.63 -22.22
N ALA A 140 2.68 -2.01 -22.37
CA ALA A 140 2.86 -0.56 -22.32
C ALA A 140 2.18 0.15 -23.49
N LYS A 141 2.25 -0.42 -24.71
CA LYS A 141 1.58 0.07 -25.92
C LYS A 141 0.06 0.17 -25.78
N VAL A 142 -0.56 -0.64 -24.91
CA VAL A 142 -1.99 -0.59 -24.61
C VAL A 142 -2.31 0.04 -23.26
N GLY A 143 -1.31 0.61 -22.57
CA GLY A 143 -1.48 1.30 -21.29
C GLY A 143 -1.88 0.40 -20.13
N ASN A 144 -1.45 -0.87 -20.17
CA ASN A 144 -1.78 -1.91 -19.19
C ASN A 144 -0.56 -2.43 -18.41
N LEU A 145 0.60 -1.78 -18.52
CA LEU A 145 1.78 -2.09 -17.71
C LEU A 145 1.73 -1.32 -16.38
N GLY A 146 1.77 -2.05 -15.27
CA GLY A 146 1.77 -1.49 -13.93
C GLY A 146 0.42 -0.92 -13.45
N SER A 147 0.49 -0.14 -12.38
CA SER A 147 -0.64 0.42 -11.63
C SER A 147 -0.67 1.94 -11.77
N LYS A 148 -1.73 2.45 -12.43
CA LYS A 148 -1.99 3.89 -12.54
C LYS A 148 -2.22 4.54 -11.17
N PRO A 149 -2.98 3.92 -10.24
CA PRO A 149 -3.12 4.50 -8.90
C PRO A 149 -1.81 4.52 -8.11
N ALA A 150 -0.93 3.53 -8.28
CA ALA A 150 0.40 3.56 -7.67
C ALA A 150 1.26 4.71 -8.24
N ALA A 151 1.13 5.04 -9.54
CA ALA A 151 1.78 6.21 -10.14
C ALA A 151 1.26 7.54 -9.57
N GLU A 152 -0.05 7.63 -9.30
CA GLU A 152 -0.64 8.80 -8.64
C GLU A 152 -0.09 8.97 -7.22
N VAL A 153 -0.03 7.88 -6.44
CA VAL A 153 0.54 7.87 -5.09
C VAL A 153 2.03 8.21 -5.11
N LEU A 154 2.82 7.63 -6.02
CA LEU A 154 4.25 7.92 -6.20
C LEU A 154 4.49 9.40 -6.43
N ASN A 155 3.76 10.02 -7.37
CA ASN A 155 3.94 11.42 -7.71
C ASN A 155 3.41 12.39 -6.63
N HIS A 156 2.40 11.97 -5.85
CA HIS A 156 1.87 12.75 -4.74
C HIS A 156 2.78 12.70 -3.51
N LEU A 157 3.23 11.51 -3.09
CA LEU A 157 4.03 11.32 -1.88
C LEU A 157 5.52 11.67 -2.09
N ARG A 158 6.05 11.45 -3.30
CA ARG A 158 7.46 11.68 -3.66
C ARG A 158 8.46 11.11 -2.64
N PRO A 159 8.34 9.82 -2.27
CA PRO A 159 9.21 9.25 -1.25
C PRO A 159 10.67 9.20 -1.73
N SER A 160 11.63 9.16 -0.80
CA SER A 160 13.04 8.94 -1.17
C SER A 160 13.22 7.61 -1.89
N TYR A 161 12.52 6.58 -1.42
CA TYR A 161 12.60 5.21 -1.95
C TYR A 161 11.21 4.64 -2.25
N TRP A 162 11.08 3.96 -3.38
CA TRP A 162 9.90 3.20 -3.74
C TRP A 162 10.27 1.76 -4.09
N PHE A 163 9.65 0.79 -3.44
CA PHE A 163 9.89 -0.63 -3.71
C PHE A 163 8.67 -1.33 -4.28
N SER A 164 8.89 -2.17 -5.31
CA SER A 164 7.85 -3.00 -5.91
C SER A 164 8.28 -4.43 -6.21
N GLY A 165 7.28 -5.29 -6.50
CA GLY A 165 7.47 -6.68 -6.86
C GLY A 165 6.73 -7.03 -8.15
N HIS A 166 5.96 -8.13 -8.10
CA HIS A 166 5.03 -8.65 -9.12
C HIS A 166 5.62 -9.05 -10.49
N MET A 167 6.37 -8.16 -11.13
CA MET A 167 6.85 -8.30 -12.52
C MET A 167 8.00 -9.31 -12.69
N HIS A 168 8.47 -9.91 -11.59
CA HIS A 168 9.52 -10.94 -11.57
C HIS A 168 10.82 -10.57 -12.31
N THR A 169 11.10 -9.28 -12.46
CA THR A 169 12.32 -8.76 -13.07
C THR A 169 12.90 -7.72 -12.14
N ARG A 170 14.18 -7.85 -11.81
CA ARG A 170 14.90 -6.80 -11.09
C ARG A 170 15.00 -5.58 -12.00
N PHE A 171 14.60 -4.41 -11.51
CA PHE A 171 14.70 -3.17 -12.24
C PHE A 171 14.92 -1.99 -11.29
N SER A 172 15.74 -1.04 -11.71
CA SER A 172 16.06 0.16 -10.96
C SER A 172 15.85 1.38 -11.84
N ALA A 173 15.28 2.44 -11.27
CA ALA A 173 15.07 3.71 -11.96
C ALA A 173 15.17 4.88 -10.99
N THR A 174 15.46 6.07 -11.52
CA THR A 174 15.38 7.33 -10.78
C THR A 174 14.23 8.14 -11.34
N VAL A 175 13.16 8.27 -10.57
CA VAL A 175 11.99 9.04 -10.99
C VAL A 175 12.21 10.50 -10.62
N GLU A 176 12.43 11.34 -11.62
CA GLU A 176 12.40 12.80 -11.45
C GLU A 176 10.97 13.29 -11.46
N HIS A 177 10.53 13.89 -10.34
CA HIS A 177 9.18 14.43 -10.21
C HIS A 177 9.12 15.82 -10.85
N ARG A 178 8.30 15.97 -11.89
CA ARG A 178 8.06 17.25 -12.56
C ARG A 178 6.56 17.50 -12.57
N GLY A 179 6.13 18.68 -12.15
CA GLY A 179 4.71 19.05 -12.21
C GLY A 179 3.85 18.35 -11.17
N SER A 180 2.55 18.22 -11.47
CA SER A 180 1.52 17.79 -10.52
C SER A 180 1.04 16.36 -10.73
N LYS A 181 1.40 15.75 -11.88
CA LYS A 181 1.06 14.38 -12.25
C LYS A 181 2.27 13.64 -12.80
N MET A 182 2.26 12.30 -12.75
CA MET A 182 3.34 11.48 -13.27
C MET A 182 3.57 11.70 -14.78
N GLU A 183 2.50 12.01 -15.53
CA GLU A 183 2.54 12.34 -16.95
C GLU A 183 3.43 13.56 -17.25
N ASP A 184 3.44 14.56 -16.36
CA ASP A 184 4.24 15.78 -16.52
C ASP A 184 5.75 15.47 -16.45
N SER A 185 6.12 14.42 -15.72
CA SER A 185 7.47 13.86 -15.64
C SER A 185 7.80 13.05 -16.89
N VAL A 186 6.93 12.09 -17.25
CA VAL A 186 7.16 11.15 -18.36
C VAL A 186 7.26 11.88 -19.71
N THR A 187 6.39 12.86 -19.94
CA THR A 187 6.36 13.59 -21.22
C THR A 187 7.63 14.41 -21.49
N LYS A 188 8.42 14.69 -20.45
CA LYS A 188 9.69 15.42 -20.53
C LYS A 188 10.91 14.51 -20.63
N LEU A 189 10.74 13.18 -20.60
CA LEU A 189 11.85 12.24 -20.72
C LEU A 189 12.46 12.27 -22.13
N PRO A 190 13.80 12.14 -22.25
CA PRO A 190 14.49 12.09 -23.53
C PRO A 190 14.35 10.69 -24.17
N LEU A 191 13.13 10.26 -24.50
CA LEU A 191 12.85 8.96 -25.10
C LEU A 191 13.00 8.97 -26.63
N PRO A 192 13.40 7.85 -27.26
CA PRO A 192 13.42 7.69 -28.72
C PRO A 192 12.05 7.91 -29.38
N ASP A 193 12.02 8.51 -30.57
CA ASP A 193 10.76 8.84 -31.27
C ASP A 193 9.93 7.61 -31.66
N ASN A 194 10.59 6.50 -32.01
CA ASN A 194 9.91 5.23 -32.29
C ASN A 194 9.18 4.69 -31.06
N LEU A 195 9.72 4.90 -29.85
CA LEU A 195 9.05 4.51 -28.62
C LEU A 195 7.90 5.47 -28.28
N LYS A 196 8.11 6.79 -28.41
CA LYS A 196 7.04 7.79 -28.22
C LYS A 196 5.86 7.54 -29.15
N ALA A 197 6.12 7.16 -30.41
CA ALA A 197 5.08 6.92 -31.41
C ALA A 197 4.12 5.77 -31.06
N VAL A 198 4.53 4.81 -30.23
CA VAL A 198 3.73 3.63 -29.89
C VAL A 198 3.12 3.66 -28.49
N LEU A 199 3.54 4.60 -27.64
CA LEU A 199 3.07 4.70 -26.26
C LEU A 199 1.86 5.64 -26.14
N PRO A 200 0.73 5.21 -25.54
CA PRO A 200 -0.50 5.99 -25.48
C PRO A 200 -0.36 7.37 -24.83
N ILE A 201 0.55 7.51 -23.85
CA ILE A 201 0.80 8.78 -23.15
C ILE A 201 1.26 9.91 -24.08
N PHE A 202 1.85 9.59 -25.25
CA PHE A 202 2.28 10.57 -26.24
C PHE A 202 1.28 10.74 -27.40
N GLY A 203 0.29 9.87 -27.54
CA GLY A 203 -0.65 9.83 -28.68
C GLY A 203 -1.75 10.90 -28.70
N GLY A 204 -1.76 11.82 -27.73
CA GLY A 204 -2.89 12.72 -27.45
C GLY A 204 -2.66 14.22 -27.58
N GLN A 205 -1.51 14.70 -28.10
CA GLN A 205 -1.29 16.15 -28.27
C GLN A 205 -2.06 16.72 -29.49
N ARG A 206 -3.39 16.70 -29.45
CA ARG A 206 -4.25 17.62 -30.20
C ARG A 206 -5.23 18.29 -29.25
N GLY A 207 -4.76 19.37 -28.63
CA GLY A 207 -5.58 20.42 -28.04
C GLY A 207 -5.88 20.30 -26.55
N SER A 208 -5.13 21.03 -25.72
CA SER A 208 -5.74 21.88 -24.70
C SER A 208 -4.72 22.88 -24.13
N SER A 209 -5.03 24.16 -24.35
CA SER A 209 -4.95 25.28 -23.41
C SER A 209 -3.64 25.56 -22.68
N GLN A 210 -3.15 26.79 -22.86
CA GLN A 210 -2.26 27.48 -21.92
C GLN A 210 -2.75 27.26 -20.49
N ALA A 211 -1.93 26.59 -19.68
CA ALA A 211 -2.12 26.54 -18.25
C ALA A 211 -1.94 27.97 -17.70
N THR A 212 -3.03 28.57 -17.24
CA THR A 212 -2.95 29.72 -16.34
C THR A 212 -2.24 29.26 -15.08
N GLY A 213 -1.11 29.90 -14.79
CA GLY A 213 -0.29 29.62 -13.62
C GLY A 213 -1.10 29.82 -12.35
N SER A 214 -1.58 28.72 -11.77
CA SER A 214 -1.92 28.64 -10.37
C SER A 214 -0.68 28.13 -9.64
N GLN A 215 0.00 29.03 -8.94
CA GLN A 215 0.98 28.67 -7.92
C GLN A 215 0.26 27.77 -6.92
N THR A 216 0.54 26.47 -7.00
CA THR A 216 0.05 25.47 -6.05
C THR A 216 1.19 25.16 -5.09
N ALA A 217 0.83 25.16 -3.80
CA ALA A 217 1.72 25.07 -2.65
C ALA A 217 2.83 24.01 -2.81
N GLU A 218 4.00 24.30 -2.22
CA GLU A 218 5.20 23.47 -2.14
C GLU A 218 4.87 22.02 -1.71
N LYS A 219 4.55 21.16 -2.68
CA LYS A 219 4.34 19.73 -2.47
C LYS A 219 5.69 19.02 -2.49
N GLY A 220 6.21 18.70 -1.30
CA GLY A 220 7.37 17.84 -1.06
C GLY A 220 8.69 18.42 -1.60
N GLU A 221 9.64 18.68 -0.71
CA GLU A 221 10.99 19.11 -1.12
C GLU A 221 11.67 18.10 -2.05
N ASN A 222 11.35 16.81 -1.90
CA ASN A 222 12.00 15.75 -2.65
C ASN A 222 11.62 15.77 -4.14
N GLN A 223 12.61 16.00 -4.99
CA GLN A 223 12.45 16.04 -6.45
C GLN A 223 12.72 14.68 -7.11
N GLN A 224 13.23 13.69 -6.37
CA GLN A 224 13.63 12.39 -6.94
C GLN A 224 13.24 11.21 -6.06
N THR A 225 12.72 10.14 -6.67
CA THR A 225 12.51 8.85 -5.99
C THR A 225 13.41 7.79 -6.59
N GLN A 226 14.14 7.07 -5.74
CA GLN A 226 14.87 5.86 -6.12
C GLN A 226 13.89 4.69 -6.15
N PHE A 227 13.61 4.18 -7.34
CA PHE A 227 12.73 3.04 -7.55
C PHE A 227 13.53 1.74 -7.65
N LEU A 228 13.09 0.72 -6.93
CA LEU A 228 13.64 -0.63 -7.02
C LEU A 228 12.55 -1.68 -7.07
N ALA A 229 12.53 -2.44 -8.15
CA ALA A 229 11.72 -3.64 -8.28
C ALA A 229 12.55 -4.90 -8.04
N LEU A 230 11.97 -5.83 -7.28
CA LEU A 230 12.59 -7.11 -6.98
C LEU A 230 12.22 -8.17 -8.03
N SER A 231 13.20 -8.99 -8.38
CA SER A 231 12.98 -10.20 -9.18
C SER A 231 12.27 -11.27 -8.36
N LYS A 232 11.70 -12.27 -9.03
CA LYS A 232 11.38 -13.53 -8.37
C LYS A 232 12.69 -14.21 -7.97
N VAL A 233 12.68 -14.91 -6.82
CA VAL A 233 13.76 -15.81 -6.43
C VAL A 233 13.98 -16.81 -7.57
N GLY A 234 15.14 -16.73 -8.22
CA GLY A 234 15.52 -17.62 -9.32
C GLY A 234 15.93 -19.00 -8.83
N HIS A 235 16.47 -19.82 -9.72
CA HIS A 235 17.13 -21.08 -9.35
C HIS A 235 18.43 -20.86 -8.57
N ASP A 236 19.03 -19.68 -8.71
CA ASP A 236 20.19 -19.28 -7.93
C ASP A 236 19.74 -18.78 -6.55
N VAL A 237 19.81 -19.71 -5.59
CA VAL A 237 19.57 -19.48 -4.16
C VAL A 237 20.52 -18.48 -3.52
N ALA A 238 21.54 -17.95 -4.20
CA ALA A 238 22.32 -16.82 -3.71
C ALA A 238 21.62 -15.47 -3.90
N SER A 239 20.60 -15.38 -4.76
CA SER A 239 19.93 -14.13 -5.18
C SER A 239 18.51 -13.95 -4.60
N TYR A 240 18.23 -14.55 -3.44
CA TYR A 240 16.88 -14.56 -2.82
C TYR A 240 16.56 -13.30 -1.99
N MET A 241 17.55 -12.48 -1.69
CA MET A 241 17.42 -11.31 -0.82
C MET A 241 18.22 -10.14 -1.39
N GLU A 242 17.56 -8.99 -1.50
CA GLU A 242 18.21 -7.71 -1.76
C GLU A 242 18.44 -7.02 -0.41
N LEU A 243 19.67 -6.61 -0.14
CA LEU A 243 20.01 -5.79 1.02
C LEU A 243 20.40 -4.40 0.52
N SER A 244 19.71 -3.37 1.01
CA SER A 244 20.00 -1.97 0.68
C SER A 244 20.12 -1.17 1.97
N GLU A 245 21.19 -0.40 2.08
CA GLU A 245 21.35 0.61 3.11
C GLU A 245 20.69 1.89 2.63
N LEU A 246 19.80 2.47 3.47
CA LEU A 246 18.98 3.63 3.11
C LEU A 246 19.35 4.81 4.00
N GLU A 247 19.44 5.99 3.40
CA GLU A 247 19.67 7.24 4.12
C GLU A 247 18.32 7.89 4.42
N ILE A 248 17.98 7.96 5.71
CA ILE A 248 16.71 8.53 6.18
C ILE A 248 17.01 9.85 6.90
N PRO A 249 16.48 11.00 6.42
CA PRO A 249 16.71 12.28 7.07
C PRO A 249 16.04 12.31 8.44
N SER A 250 16.79 12.74 9.47
CA SER A 250 16.21 12.98 10.78
C SER A 250 15.48 14.33 10.80
N ARG A 251 14.20 14.35 11.16
CA ARG A 251 13.42 15.58 11.33
C ARG A 251 13.20 15.86 12.82
N ALA A 252 13.44 17.09 13.27
CA ALA A 252 13.37 17.45 14.70
C ALA A 252 11.98 17.23 15.31
N GLU A 253 10.93 17.44 14.50
CA GLU A 253 9.52 17.27 14.90
C GLU A 253 9.12 15.80 15.12
N GLU A 254 9.96 14.84 14.74
CA GLU A 254 9.69 13.39 14.80
C GLU A 254 10.40 12.71 15.99
N SER A 255 10.89 13.51 16.95
CA SER A 255 11.62 13.00 18.13
C SER A 255 10.85 11.98 18.97
N MET A 256 9.52 12.10 19.02
CA MET A 256 8.61 11.15 19.67
C MET A 256 8.69 9.72 19.10
N TYR A 257 9.02 9.58 17.81
CA TYR A 257 9.20 8.28 17.17
C TYR A 257 10.60 7.69 17.37
N SER A 258 11.56 8.53 17.76
CA SER A 258 12.98 8.15 17.88
C SER A 258 13.34 7.48 19.22
N ARG A 259 12.36 7.20 20.09
CA ARG A 259 12.62 6.48 21.35
C ARG A 259 13.02 5.03 21.04
N LYS A 260 14.20 4.64 21.53
CA LYS A 260 14.68 3.26 21.43
C LYS A 260 14.10 2.39 22.54
N MET A 261 13.87 1.12 22.23
CA MET A 261 13.55 0.05 23.16
C MET A 261 14.82 -0.42 23.89
N ASP A 262 14.64 -1.27 24.89
CA ASP A 262 15.74 -1.82 25.71
C ASP A 262 16.79 -2.60 24.90
N ASP A 263 16.39 -3.15 23.74
CA ASP A 263 17.28 -3.86 22.81
C ASP A 263 18.00 -2.92 21.81
N GLY A 264 17.83 -1.61 21.97
CA GLY A 264 18.46 -0.58 21.13
C GLY A 264 17.77 -0.34 19.78
N LYS A 265 16.68 -1.06 19.46
CA LYS A 265 15.88 -0.86 18.25
C LYS A 265 14.79 0.18 18.46
N PHE A 266 14.22 0.71 17.38
CA PHE A 266 13.05 1.56 17.49
C PHE A 266 11.79 0.71 17.68
N ALA A 267 10.76 1.28 18.31
CA ALA A 267 9.44 0.67 18.30
C ALA A 267 8.74 0.92 16.95
N LEU A 268 7.91 -0.03 16.53
CA LEU A 268 6.93 0.24 15.48
C LEU A 268 5.81 1.12 16.06
N CYS A 269 5.52 2.22 15.39
CA CYS A 269 4.51 3.18 15.82
C CYS A 269 3.49 3.42 14.70
N TYR A 270 2.25 3.69 15.11
CA TYR A 270 1.24 4.27 14.23
C TYR A 270 1.68 5.67 13.80
N ASP A 271 1.27 6.06 12.59
CA ASP A 271 1.43 7.42 12.09
C ASP A 271 0.20 8.27 12.42
N GLU A 272 0.40 9.43 13.05
CA GLU A 272 -0.67 10.27 13.55
C GLU A 272 -1.57 10.85 12.45
N GLU A 273 -0.99 11.17 11.29
CA GLU A 273 -1.75 11.65 10.13
C GLU A 273 -2.58 10.52 9.54
N TRP A 274 -2.00 9.32 9.43
CA TRP A 274 -2.71 8.14 8.95
C TRP A 274 -3.86 7.71 9.88
N LEU A 275 -3.67 7.78 11.20
CA LEU A 275 -4.75 7.55 12.16
C LEU A 275 -5.90 8.55 11.95
N ALA A 276 -5.58 9.83 11.75
CA ALA A 276 -6.58 10.87 11.50
C ALA A 276 -7.34 10.66 10.18
N ILE A 277 -6.63 10.31 9.11
CA ILE A 277 -7.21 9.98 7.80
C ILE A 277 -8.12 8.76 7.91
N THR A 278 -7.63 7.68 8.53
CA THR A 278 -8.39 6.44 8.72
C THR A 278 -9.70 6.71 9.46
N ARG A 279 -9.63 7.47 10.56
CA ARG A 279 -10.80 7.85 11.34
C ARG A 279 -11.78 8.74 10.55
N ALA A 280 -11.28 9.64 9.70
CA ALA A 280 -12.12 10.51 8.87
C ALA A 280 -12.83 9.76 7.73
N TYR A 281 -12.20 8.70 7.21
CA TYR A 281 -12.70 7.91 6.08
C TYR A 281 -13.58 6.72 6.50
N ASN A 282 -13.66 6.36 7.78
CA ASN A 282 -14.37 5.15 8.25
C ASN A 282 -15.85 5.06 7.81
N ASP A 283 -16.54 6.20 7.68
CA ASP A 283 -17.93 6.24 7.21
C ASP A 283 -18.08 6.13 5.69
N ALA A 284 -17.00 6.33 4.94
CA ALA A 284 -16.95 6.17 3.50
C ALA A 284 -16.53 4.74 3.09
N LEU A 285 -16.02 3.93 4.02
CA LEU A 285 -15.75 2.52 3.78
C LEU A 285 -17.08 1.78 3.53
N ARG A 286 -17.15 1.09 2.40
CA ARG A 286 -18.34 0.34 1.96
C ARG A 286 -17.93 -1.10 1.73
N ILE A 287 -18.43 -1.99 2.58
CA ILE A 287 -18.27 -3.44 2.50
C ILE A 287 -19.62 -4.14 2.64
N PRO A 288 -19.76 -5.40 2.22
CA PRO A 288 -21.02 -6.14 2.34
C PRO A 288 -21.41 -6.31 3.80
N ASP A 289 -22.65 -5.96 4.10
CA ASP A 289 -23.26 -6.26 5.40
C ASP A 289 -23.26 -7.79 5.66
N PRO A 290 -22.91 -8.24 6.88
CA PRO A 290 -22.75 -9.67 7.18
C PRO A 290 -24.00 -10.50 6.94
N ASP A 291 -25.17 -9.96 7.27
CA ASP A 291 -26.43 -10.68 7.21
C ASP A 291 -27.03 -10.67 5.80
N THR A 292 -26.95 -9.53 5.13
CA THR A 292 -27.62 -9.32 3.84
C THR A 292 -26.69 -9.54 2.64
N LEU A 293 -25.37 -9.50 2.84
CA LEU A 293 -24.34 -9.49 1.79
C LEU A 293 -24.48 -8.31 0.80
N VAL A 294 -25.30 -7.31 1.15
CA VAL A 294 -25.52 -6.12 0.32
C VAL A 294 -24.53 -5.05 0.74
N VAL A 295 -23.86 -4.44 -0.24
CA VAL A 295 -23.04 -3.25 0.01
C VAL A 295 -23.98 -2.06 0.21
N PRO A 296 -23.91 -1.34 1.35
CA PRO A 296 -24.76 -0.18 1.59
C PRO A 296 -24.63 0.85 0.47
N PRO A 297 -25.73 1.50 0.03
CA PRO A 297 -25.66 2.55 -0.98
C PRO A 297 -24.87 3.76 -0.46
N VAL A 298 -24.37 4.59 -1.38
CA VAL A 298 -23.76 5.86 -1.01
C VAL A 298 -24.82 6.73 -0.32
N LYS A 299 -24.51 7.23 0.89
CA LYS A 299 -25.43 8.09 1.65
C LYS A 299 -25.47 9.50 1.04
N GLY A 300 -26.40 9.77 0.12
CA GLY A 300 -26.74 11.13 -0.35
C GLY A 300 -25.56 12.05 -0.72
N ARG A 301 -25.75 13.38 -0.67
CA ARG A 301 -24.65 14.35 -0.83
C ARG A 301 -23.80 14.39 0.45
N GLN A 302 -22.76 13.56 0.51
CA GLN A 302 -21.74 13.66 1.55
C GLN A 302 -20.70 14.72 1.21
N LYS A 303 -20.29 15.50 2.23
CA LYS A 303 -19.05 16.28 2.13
C LYS A 303 -17.88 15.31 2.00
N SER A 304 -16.86 15.68 1.22
CA SER A 304 -15.66 14.86 1.09
C SER A 304 -15.06 14.54 2.48
N PRO A 305 -14.74 13.27 2.79
CA PRO A 305 -14.11 12.89 4.05
C PRO A 305 -12.84 13.71 4.34
N ALA A 306 -12.11 14.08 3.28
CA ALA A 306 -10.92 14.93 3.35
C ALA A 306 -11.14 16.24 4.13
N SER A 307 -12.32 16.86 3.97
CA SER A 307 -12.63 18.13 4.64
C SER A 307 -12.69 18.04 6.17
N ASN A 308 -12.86 16.83 6.71
CA ASN A 308 -12.91 16.60 8.15
C ASN A 308 -11.55 16.22 8.75
N ILE A 309 -10.52 15.88 7.95
CA ILE A 309 -9.21 15.43 8.46
C ILE A 309 -8.63 16.38 9.52
N PRO A 310 -8.66 17.73 9.39
CA PRO A 310 -8.14 18.61 10.43
C PRO A 310 -8.85 18.48 11.79
N LYS A 311 -10.13 18.10 11.81
CA LYS A 311 -10.87 17.80 13.04
C LYS A 311 -10.38 16.49 13.66
N HIS A 312 -10.19 15.45 12.85
CA HIS A 312 -9.70 14.15 13.31
C HIS A 312 -8.23 14.23 13.76
N MET A 313 -7.39 15.02 13.09
CA MET A 313 -6.00 15.27 13.49
C MET A 313 -5.91 15.91 14.88
N ARG A 314 -6.76 16.90 15.19
CA ARG A 314 -6.84 17.47 16.55
C ARG A 314 -7.21 16.42 17.58
N TRP A 315 -8.23 15.60 17.27
CA TRP A 315 -8.64 14.51 18.15
C TRP A 315 -7.52 13.49 18.39
N VAL A 316 -6.77 13.08 17.35
CA VAL A 316 -5.64 12.16 17.47
C VAL A 316 -4.53 12.77 18.34
N LYS A 317 -4.20 14.05 18.13
CA LYS A 317 -3.22 14.76 18.96
C LYS A 317 -3.61 14.78 20.44
N GLU A 318 -4.87 15.09 20.72
CA GLU A 318 -5.41 15.18 22.09
C GLU A 318 -5.53 13.80 22.77
N ASN A 319 -5.97 12.76 22.05
CA ASN A 319 -6.36 11.49 22.67
C ASN A 319 -5.31 10.38 22.57
N ILE A 320 -4.38 10.49 21.62
CA ILE A 320 -3.38 9.46 21.34
C ILE A 320 -1.98 10.00 21.54
N VAL A 321 -1.61 11.08 20.83
CA VAL A 321 -0.26 11.63 20.86
C VAL A 321 0.09 12.17 22.24
N SER A 322 -0.78 12.99 22.84
CA SER A 322 -0.54 13.60 24.16
C SER A 322 -0.42 12.57 25.29
N LYS A 323 -0.94 11.36 25.07
CA LYS A 323 -0.95 10.24 26.03
C LYS A 323 0.14 9.20 25.75
N ASP A 324 1.04 9.46 24.78
CA ASP A 324 2.14 8.56 24.39
C ASP A 324 1.66 7.17 23.91
N LEU A 325 0.53 7.12 23.18
CA LEU A 325 -0.14 5.88 22.77
C LEU A 325 0.11 5.48 21.30
N LEU A 326 1.16 6.01 20.66
CA LEU A 326 1.42 5.73 19.25
C LEU A 326 2.15 4.40 19.01
N ARG A 327 2.74 3.80 20.04
CA ARG A 327 3.39 2.50 19.90
C ARG A 327 2.36 1.46 19.48
N VAL A 328 2.64 0.73 18.40
CA VAL A 328 1.82 -0.42 18.02
C VAL A 328 1.97 -1.49 19.11
N PRO A 329 0.88 -1.98 19.73
CA PRO A 329 0.95 -3.03 20.73
C PRO A 329 1.55 -4.30 20.13
N ASP A 330 2.58 -4.87 20.77
CA ASP A 330 3.19 -6.14 20.34
C ASP A 330 2.35 -7.31 20.87
N HIS A 331 1.18 -7.51 20.25
CA HIS A 331 0.22 -8.53 20.66
C HIS A 331 -0.32 -9.27 19.44
N PHE A 332 0.38 -10.35 19.07
CA PHE A 332 -0.12 -11.31 18.11
C PHE A 332 -0.98 -12.37 18.81
N VAL A 333 -2.17 -12.63 18.26
CA VAL A 333 -3.06 -13.73 18.65
C VAL A 333 -3.51 -14.45 17.39
N THR A 334 -3.53 -15.79 17.43
CA THR A 334 -4.04 -16.61 16.34
C THR A 334 -5.56 -16.44 16.22
N LEU A 335 -6.03 -15.95 15.08
CA LEU A 335 -7.46 -15.81 14.76
C LEU A 335 -8.16 -17.13 14.37
N ALA A 336 -7.41 -18.07 13.79
CA ALA A 336 -7.91 -19.28 13.16
C ALA A 336 -7.06 -20.50 13.58
N PRO A 337 -7.58 -21.73 13.41
CA PRO A 337 -6.79 -22.94 13.68
C PRO A 337 -5.51 -23.00 12.84
N VAL A 338 -4.42 -23.46 13.46
CA VAL A 338 -3.14 -23.69 12.78
C VAL A 338 -3.33 -24.72 11.66
N HIS A 339 -2.82 -24.42 10.47
CA HIS A 339 -2.81 -25.36 9.36
C HIS A 339 -2.01 -26.61 9.73
N ASN A 340 -2.64 -27.80 9.65
CA ASN A 340 -1.97 -29.08 9.78
C ASN A 340 -1.65 -29.65 8.39
N PRO A 341 -0.36 -29.73 8.00
CA PRO A 341 0.07 -30.28 6.71
C PRO A 341 -0.32 -31.75 6.49
N GLU A 342 -0.55 -32.51 7.56
CA GLU A 342 -0.90 -33.93 7.49
C GLU A 342 -2.33 -34.17 6.98
N LEU A 343 -3.21 -33.16 7.05
CA LEU A 343 -4.63 -33.27 6.68
C LEU A 343 -4.87 -33.20 5.16
N GLY A 344 -3.81 -33.09 4.35
CA GLY A 344 -3.91 -32.99 2.89
C GLY A 344 -4.57 -31.71 2.39
N LEU A 345 -4.84 -31.65 1.08
CA LEU A 345 -5.54 -30.52 0.46
C LEU A 345 -7.02 -30.55 0.82
N ARG A 346 -7.51 -29.46 1.41
CA ARG A 346 -8.94 -29.23 1.61
C ARG A 346 -9.54 -28.52 0.40
N HIS A 347 -10.72 -28.95 -0.04
CA HIS A 347 -11.47 -28.31 -1.12
C HIS A 347 -12.46 -27.24 -0.62
N GLU A 348 -12.59 -27.11 0.69
CA GLU A 348 -13.45 -26.11 1.35
C GLU A 348 -12.74 -24.76 1.43
N GLN A 349 -13.51 -23.68 1.31
CA GLN A 349 -13.00 -22.33 1.55
C GLN A 349 -12.81 -22.08 3.05
N PRO A 350 -11.88 -21.18 3.45
CA PRO A 350 -11.71 -20.83 4.85
C PRO A 350 -12.97 -20.18 5.41
N LEU A 351 -13.14 -20.33 6.73
CA LEU A 351 -14.13 -19.55 7.49
C LEU A 351 -13.64 -18.11 7.66
N GLU A 352 -14.58 -17.20 7.89
CA GLU A 352 -14.32 -15.82 8.28
C GLU A 352 -14.15 -15.76 9.81
N TYR A 353 -13.15 -15.04 10.30
CA TYR A 353 -12.90 -14.86 11.73
C TYR A 353 -12.90 -13.38 12.13
N SER A 354 -13.55 -13.06 13.25
CA SER A 354 -13.45 -11.73 13.86
C SER A 354 -12.04 -11.50 14.39
N SER A 355 -11.42 -10.39 13.98
CA SER A 355 -10.07 -10.02 14.40
C SER A 355 -10.09 -9.08 15.60
N ASP A 356 -9.61 -9.56 16.75
CA ASP A 356 -9.43 -8.74 17.96
C ASP A 356 -8.52 -7.54 17.70
N GLN A 357 -7.50 -7.69 16.84
CA GLN A 357 -6.62 -6.58 16.48
C GLN A 357 -7.40 -5.46 15.75
N THR A 358 -8.30 -5.83 14.84
CA THR A 358 -9.15 -4.88 14.12
C THR A 358 -10.20 -4.26 15.05
N ALA A 359 -10.79 -5.04 15.95
CA ALA A 359 -11.72 -4.55 16.95
C ALA A 359 -11.05 -3.55 17.91
N ASN A 360 -9.90 -3.90 18.47
CA ASN A 360 -9.12 -3.03 19.34
C ASN A 360 -8.65 -1.77 18.62
N PHE A 361 -8.28 -1.85 17.34
CA PHE A 361 -7.90 -0.68 16.54
C PHE A 361 -9.09 0.27 16.31
N ALA A 362 -10.29 -0.27 16.05
CA ALA A 362 -11.51 0.52 15.91
C ALA A 362 -11.91 1.20 17.23
N GLU A 363 -11.81 0.48 18.36
CA GLU A 363 -12.03 1.03 19.71
C GLU A 363 -11.00 2.12 20.03
N PHE A 364 -9.72 1.88 19.75
CA PHE A 364 -8.62 2.83 19.94
C PHE A 364 -8.84 4.16 19.19
N LEU A 365 -9.48 4.12 18.02
CA LEU A 365 -9.82 5.31 17.23
C LEU A 365 -11.24 5.85 17.53
N GLU A 366 -11.98 5.26 18.46
CA GLU A 366 -13.38 5.55 18.73
C GLU A 366 -14.22 5.61 17.43
N MET A 367 -14.10 4.58 16.59
CA MET A 367 -14.82 4.46 15.33
C MET A 367 -15.57 3.13 15.22
N PRO A 368 -16.71 3.07 14.50
CA PRO A 368 -17.41 1.81 14.27
C PRO A 368 -16.51 0.76 13.61
N ASN A 369 -16.45 -0.45 14.18
CA ASN A 369 -15.81 -1.59 13.55
C ASN A 369 -16.67 -2.09 12.38
N ARG A 370 -16.19 -1.93 11.15
CA ARG A 370 -16.91 -2.36 9.94
C ARG A 370 -16.77 -3.87 9.67
N PHE A 371 -15.74 -4.51 10.21
CA PHE A 371 -15.36 -5.89 9.90
C PHE A 371 -15.79 -6.91 10.96
N TYR A 372 -16.51 -6.48 12.00
CA TYR A 372 -16.98 -7.38 13.05
C TYR A 372 -18.09 -8.30 12.53
N LEU A 373 -18.06 -9.56 12.97
CA LEU A 373 -19.16 -10.51 12.83
C LEU A 373 -19.92 -10.51 14.16
N ASP A 374 -21.19 -10.11 14.13
CA ASP A 374 -22.08 -10.14 15.31
C ASP A 374 -22.40 -11.56 15.78
#